data_AF-A0A2G5LA43-F1
#
_entry.id   AF-A0A2G5LA43-F1
#
_cell.length_a   1.000
_cell.length_b   1.000
_cell.length_c   1.000
_cell.angle_alpha   90.00
_cell.angle_beta   90.00
_cell.angle_gamma   90.00
#
_symmetry.space_group_name_H-M   'P 1'
#
loop_
_entity.id
_entity.type
_entity.pdbx_description
1 polymer ?
#
loop_
_entity_poly.entity_id
_entity_poly.type
_entity_poly.pdbx_seq_one_letter_code
_entity_poly.pdbx_strand_id
1 'polypeptide(L)'
;MKTIKNKTKQLSIIAVLAISLVACNSKTEKKEVKEQAVATTEVKVEDTQQNYQVGSQVPNELVCMVNNAYMGMPQIAVPVNGKTYYGCCDMCVGKLNNEETARTAIDPYSNKPIDKTEAYIVLMKKEGQVAYFESEENYQNYKKKS
;
A
#
# COMPACT_ATOMS: atom_id res chain seq x y z
N MET A 1 -24.35 -41.14 -49.95
CA MET A 1 -23.07 -41.51 -49.32
C MET A 1 -23.30 -41.68 -47.82
N LYS A 2 -23.05 -42.90 -47.30
CA LYS A 2 -22.94 -43.34 -45.89
C LYS A 2 -24.15 -43.13 -44.95
N THR A 3 -25.01 -44.14 -44.71
CA THR A 3 -24.96 -45.29 -43.76
C THR A 3 -25.36 -44.93 -42.31
N ILE A 4 -26.62 -45.15 -41.88
CA ILE A 4 -27.17 -46.24 -41.02
C ILE A 4 -26.46 -46.42 -39.64
N LYS A 5 -27.21 -46.31 -38.52
CA LYS A 5 -27.52 -47.41 -37.55
C LYS A 5 -28.22 -46.93 -36.26
N ASN A 6 -29.46 -47.42 -36.09
CA ASN A 6 -30.21 -47.52 -34.82
C ASN A 6 -29.45 -48.33 -33.76
N LYS A 7 -29.64 -48.02 -32.47
CA LYS A 7 -29.65 -49.04 -31.41
C LYS A 7 -30.71 -48.73 -30.34
N THR A 8 -31.31 -49.82 -29.89
CA THR A 8 -32.60 -50.00 -29.26
C THR A 8 -32.47 -50.14 -27.74
N LYS A 9 -33.52 -49.74 -27.02
CA LYS A 9 -34.06 -50.27 -25.73
C LYS A 9 -33.07 -50.78 -24.66
N GLN A 10 -33.20 -50.26 -23.45
CA GLN A 10 -33.53 -51.08 -22.27
C GLN A 10 -34.31 -50.28 -21.21
N LEU A 11 -35.37 -50.90 -20.70
CA LEU A 11 -36.07 -50.50 -19.49
C LEU A 11 -35.15 -50.72 -18.28
N SER A 12 -35.25 -49.87 -17.26
CA SER A 12 -35.05 -50.28 -15.87
C SER A 12 -35.93 -49.42 -14.96
N ILE A 13 -36.82 -50.14 -14.28
CA ILE A 13 -37.73 -49.71 -13.23
C ILE A 13 -36.91 -49.62 -11.93
N ILE A 14 -37.47 -48.92 -10.95
CA ILE A 14 -37.32 -49.07 -9.49
C ILE A 14 -36.75 -47.82 -8.79
N ALA A 15 -37.69 -47.22 -8.06
CA ALA A 15 -37.61 -46.35 -6.89
C ALA A 15 -36.33 -46.41 -6.06
N VAL A 16 -35.98 -45.28 -5.43
CA VAL A 16 -36.02 -45.12 -3.97
C VAL A 16 -35.95 -43.61 -3.65
N LEU A 17 -36.98 -43.12 -2.95
CA LEU A 17 -36.94 -41.89 -2.16
C LEU A 17 -35.97 -42.13 -0.98
N ALA A 18 -34.90 -41.34 -0.87
CA ALA A 18 -34.12 -41.27 0.36
C ALA A 18 -33.57 -39.85 0.57
N ILE A 19 -34.32 -39.15 1.42
CA ILE A 19 -33.87 -38.34 2.57
C ILE A 19 -32.74 -37.33 2.35
N SER A 20 -33.16 -36.10 2.62
CA SER A 20 -32.44 -34.85 2.77
C SER A 20 -31.32 -34.82 3.83
N LEU A 21 -30.45 -33.82 3.62
CA LEU A 21 -29.49 -33.17 4.52
C LEU A 21 -28.17 -33.93 4.73
N VAL A 22 -27.08 -33.31 4.26
CA VAL A 22 -25.96 -32.82 5.08
C VAL A 22 -24.98 -32.09 4.16
N ALA A 23 -24.25 -31.15 4.76
CA ALA A 23 -23.69 -29.94 4.19
C ALA A 23 -22.29 -30.08 3.53
N CYS A 24 -21.90 -28.95 2.92
CA CYS A 24 -20.55 -28.41 2.66
C CYS A 24 -19.78 -28.77 1.38
N ASN A 25 -19.79 -27.77 0.48
CA ASN A 25 -18.64 -26.97 0.01
C ASN A 25 -17.64 -27.57 -1.01
N SER A 26 -17.67 -27.04 -2.25
CA SER A 26 -16.49 -26.54 -2.98
C SER A 26 -16.82 -25.89 -4.36
N LYS A 27 -16.23 -24.71 -4.58
CA LYS A 27 -15.82 -24.05 -5.85
C LYS A 27 -16.84 -23.66 -6.95
N THR A 28 -17.05 -22.33 -7.06
CA THR A 28 -16.69 -21.46 -8.22
C THR A 28 -17.57 -21.50 -9.49
N GLU A 29 -18.54 -20.58 -9.65
CA GLU A 29 -18.44 -19.33 -10.45
C GLU A 29 -19.80 -18.60 -10.67
N LYS A 30 -19.72 -17.26 -10.51
CA LYS A 30 -20.48 -16.18 -11.18
C LYS A 30 -21.96 -15.95 -10.83
N LYS A 31 -22.19 -14.98 -9.95
CA LYS A 31 -23.19 -13.91 -10.16
C LYS A 31 -22.84 -12.62 -9.41
N GLU A 32 -23.44 -11.56 -9.91
CA GLU A 32 -23.17 -10.13 -9.78
C GLU A 32 -23.08 -9.56 -8.36
N VAL A 33 -22.31 -8.46 -8.30
CA VAL A 33 -21.73 -7.85 -7.11
C VAL A 33 -22.75 -7.01 -6.33
N LYS A 34 -23.11 -7.48 -5.13
CA LYS A 34 -23.37 -6.64 -3.96
C LYS A 34 -22.73 -7.28 -2.72
N GLU A 35 -22.12 -6.41 -1.92
CA GLU A 35 -21.83 -6.56 -0.48
C GLU A 35 -20.67 -7.47 0.00
N GLN A 36 -19.59 -6.77 0.40
CA GLN A 36 -18.65 -7.02 1.52
C GLN A 36 -17.75 -8.28 1.57
N ALA A 37 -16.42 -8.07 1.48
CA ALA A 37 -15.52 -7.94 2.63
C ALA A 37 -14.02 -8.18 2.30
N VAL A 38 -13.15 -7.53 3.10
CA VAL A 38 -11.71 -7.82 3.37
C VAL A 38 -10.69 -7.35 2.32
N ALA A 39 -9.72 -6.48 2.57
CA ALA A 39 -9.30 -5.76 3.77
C ALA A 39 -8.79 -4.39 3.32
N THR A 40 -9.67 -3.40 3.33
CA THR A 40 -9.23 -2.02 3.49
C THR A 40 -8.73 -1.94 4.91
N THR A 41 -7.41 -1.94 5.10
CA THR A 41 -6.85 -1.43 6.34
C THR A 41 -7.31 0.01 6.41
N GLU A 42 -8.34 0.24 7.23
CA GLU A 42 -8.77 1.55 7.67
C GLU A 42 -7.55 2.18 8.34
N VAL A 43 -6.75 2.92 7.57
CA VAL A 43 -5.96 3.99 8.16
C VAL A 43 -6.99 5.00 8.59
N LYS A 44 -7.40 4.88 9.85
CA LYS A 44 -8.04 5.92 10.63
C LYS A 44 -7.21 7.19 10.41
N VAL A 45 -7.59 8.00 9.44
CA VAL A 45 -7.10 9.38 9.32
C VAL A 45 -7.75 10.11 10.49
N GLU A 46 -7.21 9.90 11.69
CA GLU A 46 -7.43 10.82 12.77
C GLU A 46 -6.80 12.12 12.33
N ASP A 47 -7.66 13.12 12.11
CA ASP A 47 -7.34 14.52 12.28
C ASP A 47 -6.72 14.69 13.67
N THR A 48 -5.43 14.38 13.76
CA THR A 48 -4.62 14.59 14.93
C THR A 48 -3.60 15.60 14.48
N GLN A 49 -3.82 16.83 14.91
CA GLN A 49 -2.78 17.81 15.12
C GLN A 49 -1.75 17.22 16.12
N GLN A 50 -0.98 16.21 15.70
CA GLN A 50 0.14 15.68 16.45
C GLN A 50 1.27 16.71 16.35
N ASN A 51 1.64 17.28 17.50
CA ASN A 51 2.73 18.24 17.60
C ASN A 51 4.07 17.47 17.68
N TYR A 52 4.55 16.98 16.53
CA TYR A 52 5.85 16.33 16.43
C TYR A 52 6.97 17.29 16.84
N GLN A 53 7.87 16.82 17.71
CA GLN A 53 9.04 17.59 18.13
C GLN A 53 10.25 17.24 17.27
N VAL A 54 11.25 18.12 17.24
CA VAL A 54 12.55 17.81 16.62
C VAL A 54 13.10 16.50 17.17
N GLY A 55 13.47 15.60 16.27
CA GLY A 55 13.93 14.25 16.53
C GLY A 55 12.85 13.17 16.49
N SER A 56 11.58 13.54 16.33
CA SER A 56 10.50 12.57 16.15
C SER A 56 10.53 11.98 14.74
N GLN A 57 10.17 10.70 14.63
CA GLN A 57 9.74 10.14 13.36
C GLN A 57 8.43 10.82 12.93
N VAL A 58 8.30 11.13 11.64
CA VAL A 58 7.07 11.68 11.07
C VAL A 58 6.50 10.75 10.00
N PRO A 59 5.16 10.66 9.85
CA PRO A 59 4.52 9.89 8.78
C PRO A 59 4.86 10.43 7.39
N ASN A 60 4.99 9.52 6.42
CA ASN A 60 5.24 9.85 5.01
C ASN A 60 4.21 10.83 4.44
N GLU A 61 2.92 10.63 4.75
CA GLU A 61 1.82 11.44 4.21
C GLU A 61 1.83 12.90 4.68
N LEU A 62 2.57 13.20 5.76
CA LEU A 62 2.71 14.55 6.29
C LEU A 62 3.95 15.27 5.75
N VAL A 63 4.67 14.67 4.79
CA VAL A 63 5.95 15.18 4.28
C VAL A 63 5.85 15.49 2.80
N CYS A 64 6.31 16.66 2.40
CA CYS A 64 6.63 16.92 1.01
C CYS A 64 8.01 16.35 0.70
N MET A 65 8.03 15.23 -0.02
CA MET A 65 9.26 14.51 -0.34
C MET A 65 10.19 15.29 -1.26
N VAL A 66 9.65 16.17 -2.10
CA VAL A 66 10.45 17.03 -3.00
C VAL A 66 11.21 18.10 -2.22
N ASN A 67 10.54 18.74 -1.25
CA ASN A 67 11.10 19.84 -0.48
C ASN A 67 11.83 19.38 0.78
N ASN A 68 11.76 18.08 1.12
CA ASN A 68 12.29 17.52 2.37
C ASN A 68 11.75 18.29 3.59
N ALA A 69 10.44 18.50 3.61
CA ALA A 69 9.76 19.27 4.63
C ALA A 69 8.53 18.54 5.20
N TYR A 70 8.43 18.51 6.52
CA TYR A 70 7.21 18.19 7.25
C TYR A 70 6.21 19.33 7.09
N MET A 71 4.99 18.98 6.70
CA MET A 71 3.94 19.90 6.28
C MET A 71 2.81 20.02 7.30
N GLY A 72 2.74 19.10 8.27
CA GLY A 72 1.73 19.15 9.34
C GLY A 72 0.31 18.76 8.93
N MET A 73 0.11 18.34 7.69
CA MET A 73 -1.18 17.92 7.14
C MET A 73 -0.98 16.88 6.03
N PRO A 74 -1.99 16.06 5.69
CA PRO A 74 -1.89 15.12 4.58
C PRO A 74 -1.54 15.81 3.25
N GLN A 75 -0.58 15.23 2.52
CA GLN A 75 -0.08 15.71 1.23
C GLN A 75 -0.68 14.92 0.06
N ILE A 76 -0.43 15.39 -1.17
CA ILE A 76 -0.93 14.73 -2.38
C ILE A 76 -0.16 13.42 -2.59
N ALA A 77 -0.89 12.30 -2.58
CA ALA A 77 -0.34 10.98 -2.89
C ALA A 77 -0.01 10.86 -4.38
N VAL A 78 1.18 10.35 -4.69
CA VAL A 78 1.71 10.19 -6.05
C VAL A 78 2.17 8.74 -6.25
N PRO A 79 1.35 7.88 -6.86
CA PRO A 79 1.72 6.50 -7.15
C PRO A 79 2.76 6.42 -8.27
N VAL A 80 3.91 5.81 -8.00
CA VAL A 80 4.98 5.56 -8.97
C VAL A 80 5.56 4.17 -8.73
N ASN A 81 5.61 3.31 -9.75
CA ASN A 81 6.19 1.97 -9.68
C ASN A 81 5.67 1.11 -8.51
N GLY A 82 4.37 1.22 -8.18
CA GLY A 82 3.75 0.48 -7.08
C GLY A 82 4.03 1.03 -5.68
N LYS A 83 4.75 2.15 -5.56
CA LYS A 83 4.98 2.87 -4.30
C LYS A 83 4.22 4.20 -4.31
N THR A 84 3.96 4.76 -3.13
CA THR A 84 3.25 6.05 -2.99
C THR A 84 4.16 7.09 -2.36
N TYR A 85 4.47 8.13 -3.13
CA TYR A 85 5.22 9.31 -2.68
C TYR A 85 4.27 10.45 -2.34
N TYR A 86 4.77 11.51 -1.70
CA TYR A 86 3.95 12.62 -1.24
C TYR A 86 4.52 13.98 -1.63
N GLY A 87 3.70 14.83 -2.24
CA GLY A 87 4.06 16.18 -2.69
C GLY A 87 3.06 17.23 -2.25
N CYS A 88 3.52 18.47 -2.01
CA CYS A 88 2.65 19.54 -1.49
C CYS A 88 1.93 20.36 -2.56
N CYS A 89 2.24 20.17 -3.84
CA CYS A 89 1.63 20.90 -4.96
C CYS A 89 1.85 20.17 -6.29
N ASP A 90 1.16 20.61 -7.35
CA ASP A 90 1.24 20.00 -8.69
C ASP A 90 2.66 19.96 -9.25
N MET A 91 3.49 20.97 -8.95
CA MET A 91 4.90 20.95 -9.34
C MET A 91 5.65 19.78 -8.68
N CYS A 92 5.37 19.52 -7.39
CA CYS A 92 5.97 18.39 -6.68
C CYS A 92 5.46 17.06 -7.22
N VAL A 93 4.18 16.98 -7.59
CA VAL A 93 3.61 15.81 -8.28
C VAL A 93 4.32 15.56 -9.61
N GLY A 94 4.55 16.62 -10.40
CA GLY A 94 5.30 16.54 -11.65
C GLY A 94 6.71 16.00 -11.46
N LYS A 95 7.45 16.55 -10.47
CA LYS A 95 8.80 16.05 -10.14
C LYS A 95 8.79 14.60 -9.66
N LEU A 96 7.86 14.24 -8.78
CA LEU A 96 7.76 12.87 -8.28
C LEU A 96 7.43 11.85 -9.36
N ASN A 97 6.71 12.23 -10.42
CA ASN A 97 6.48 11.33 -11.55
C ASN A 97 7.70 11.21 -12.47
N ASN A 98 8.40 12.32 -12.73
CA ASN A 98 9.37 12.41 -13.83
C ASN A 98 10.84 12.36 -13.39
N GLU A 99 11.15 12.67 -12.13
CA GLU A 99 12.52 12.80 -11.62
C GLU A 99 12.78 11.77 -10.51
N GLU A 100 13.67 10.81 -10.76
CA GLU A 100 14.05 9.80 -9.76
C GLU A 100 14.73 10.41 -8.53
N THR A 101 15.48 11.48 -8.72
CA THR A 101 16.14 12.23 -7.63
C THR A 101 15.14 12.85 -6.65
N ALA A 102 13.90 13.10 -7.07
CA ALA A 102 12.84 13.56 -6.17
C ALA A 102 12.38 12.44 -5.21
N ARG A 103 12.53 11.17 -5.63
CA ARG A 103 12.09 9.95 -4.93
C ARG A 103 13.19 9.31 -4.08
N THR A 104 14.44 9.73 -4.22
CA THR A 104 15.59 9.19 -3.47
C THR A 104 16.17 10.21 -2.50
N ALA A 105 16.80 9.71 -1.42
CA ALA A 105 17.54 10.50 -0.44
C ALA A 105 18.87 9.79 -0.11
N ILE A 106 19.78 10.50 0.57
CA ILE A 106 21.00 9.91 1.14
C ILE A 106 20.81 9.81 2.65
N ASP A 107 21.02 8.60 3.19
CA ASP A 107 21.04 8.39 4.64
C ASP A 107 22.25 9.12 5.27
N PRO A 108 22.04 10.08 6.19
CA PRO A 108 23.12 10.85 6.82
C PRO A 108 24.13 10.02 7.62
N TYR A 109 23.75 8.81 8.07
CA TYR A 109 24.63 7.92 8.81
C TYR A 109 25.44 7.00 7.90
N SER A 110 24.75 6.27 7.00
CA SER A 110 25.38 5.23 6.17
C SER A 110 25.92 5.77 4.83
N ASN A 111 25.53 6.98 4.43
CA ASN A 111 25.80 7.60 3.13
C ASN A 111 25.28 6.80 1.93
N LYS A 112 24.34 5.88 2.14
CA LYS A 112 23.72 5.10 1.07
C LYS A 112 22.51 5.84 0.49
N PRO A 113 22.25 5.69 -0.82
CA PRO A 113 20.98 6.10 -1.39
C PRO A 113 19.85 5.22 -0.88
N ILE A 114 18.71 5.83 -0.58
CA ILE A 114 17.49 5.16 -0.12
C ILE A 114 16.28 5.70 -0.88
N ASP A 115 15.28 4.83 -1.06
CA ASP A 115 13.96 5.23 -1.52
C ASP A 115 13.22 5.95 -0.39
N LYS A 116 12.68 7.15 -0.64
CA LYS A 116 12.01 7.93 0.40
C LYS A 116 10.77 7.26 0.99
N THR A 117 10.14 6.34 0.27
CA THR A 117 8.96 5.61 0.77
C THR A 117 9.30 4.53 1.81
N GLU A 118 10.56 4.10 1.85
CA GLU A 118 11.06 3.10 2.78
C GLU A 118 11.80 3.73 3.97
N ALA A 119 11.95 5.06 3.95
CA ALA A 119 12.76 5.77 4.91
C ALA A 119 12.10 5.92 6.29
N TYR A 120 12.94 5.88 7.32
CA TYR A 120 12.65 6.44 8.63
C TYR A 120 12.84 7.96 8.58
N ILE A 121 11.75 8.70 8.38
CA ILE A 121 11.77 10.16 8.19
C ILE A 121 11.75 10.86 9.55
N VAL A 122 12.73 11.74 9.80
CA VAL A 122 12.88 12.43 11.08
C VAL A 122 12.77 13.94 10.91
N LEU A 123 12.00 14.59 11.77
CA LEU A 123 11.96 16.05 11.87
C LEU A 123 13.28 16.58 12.46
N MET A 124 14.06 17.29 11.66
CA MET A 124 15.40 17.75 12.06
C MET A 124 15.41 19.15 12.67
N LYS A 125 14.43 19.99 12.32
CA LYS A 125 14.35 21.37 12.78
C LYS A 125 12.92 21.82 13.01
N LYS A 126 12.74 22.84 13.85
CA LYS A 126 11.40 23.39 14.16
C LYS A 126 10.71 23.98 12.93
N GLU A 127 11.48 24.41 11.95
CA GLU A 127 10.99 24.96 10.68
C GLU A 127 10.48 23.89 9.71
N GLY A 128 10.49 22.61 10.12
CA GLY A 128 9.90 21.52 9.33
C GLY A 128 10.90 20.74 8.47
N GLN A 129 12.19 21.07 8.46
CA GLN A 129 13.17 20.29 7.68
C GLN A 129 13.20 18.83 8.17
N VAL A 130 13.13 17.88 7.25
CA VAL A 130 13.28 16.45 7.54
C VAL A 130 14.57 15.86 6.96
N ALA A 131 15.03 14.76 7.56
CA ALA A 131 16.05 13.88 7.00
C ALA A 131 15.48 12.46 6.88
N TYR A 132 16.09 11.66 6.01
CA TYR A 132 15.66 10.30 5.68
C TYR A 132 16.76 9.34 6.11
N PHE A 133 16.42 8.34 6.90
CA PHE A 133 17.34 7.29 7.33
C PHE A 133 16.85 5.94 6.78
N GLU A 134 17.78 5.02 6.50
CA GLU A 134 17.48 3.64 6.11
C GLU A 134 16.74 2.90 7.23
N SER A 135 16.96 3.31 8.49
CA SER A 135 16.34 2.70 9.68
C SER A 135 16.34 3.65 10.87
N GLU A 136 15.54 3.32 11.89
CA GLU A 136 15.62 3.98 13.20
C GLU A 136 17.02 3.85 13.80
N GLU A 137 17.65 2.67 13.68
CA GLU A 137 19.00 2.42 14.19
C GLU A 137 20.02 3.41 13.61
N ASN A 138 19.96 3.68 12.30
CA ASN A 138 20.84 4.64 11.66
C ASN A 138 20.63 6.05 12.22
N TYR A 139 19.38 6.46 12.48
CA TYR A 139 19.10 7.72 13.17
C TYR A 139 19.69 7.75 14.59
N GLN A 140 19.51 6.69 15.38
CA GLN A 140 20.07 6.63 16.73
C GLN A 140 21.61 6.70 16.72
N ASN A 141 22.25 6.06 15.75
CA ASN A 141 23.71 6.11 15.59
C ASN A 141 24.20 7.47 15.07
N TYR A 142 23.44 8.12 14.18
CA TYR A 142 23.70 9.49 13.74
C TYR A 142 23.73 10.47 14.91
N LYS A 143 22.74 10.39 15.81
CA LYS A 143 22.69 11.25 17.02
C LYS A 143 23.89 11.09 17.95
N LYS A 144 24.46 9.88 18.07
CA LYS A 144 25.62 9.63 18.96
C LYS A 144 26.91 10.23 18.40
N LYS A 145 26.99 10.43 17.08
CA LYS A 145 28.15 10.98 16.39
C LYS A 145 28.10 12.51 16.25
N SER A 146 26.92 13.11 16.39
CA SER A 146 26.64 14.54 16.18
C SER A 146 26.70 15.31 17.48
#